data_AF-X0XI38-F1
#
_entry.id   AF-X0XI38-F1
#
_cell.length_a   1.000
_cell.length_b   1.000
_cell.length_c   1.000
_cell.angle_alpha   90.00
_cell.angle_beta   90.00
_cell.angle_gamma   90.00
#
_symmetry.space_group_name_H-M   'P 1'
#
loop_
_entity.id
_entity.type
_entity.pdbx_description
1 polymer ?
#
loop_
_entity_poly.entity_id
_entity_poly.type
_entity_poly.pdbx_seq_one_letter_code
_entity_poly.pdbx_strand_id
1 'polypeptide(L)' 'ALRNNKLRGAALDVYNNEPLRESPLKELDNVIMTPHIGAYTEEAIENMSIQAAQNLIDVLEGKEPQNRVN' A
#
# COMPACT_ATOMS: atom_id res chain seq x y z
N ALA A 1 -5.55 -3.02 22.78
CA ALA A 1 -5.18 -4.45 22.76
C ALA A 1 -3.67 -4.64 22.97
N LEU A 2 -2.83 -3.94 22.20
CA LEU A 2 -1.36 -4.02 22.28
C LEU A 2 -0.78 -3.50 23.61
N ARG A 3 -1.14 -2.29 24.05
CA ARG A 3 -0.70 -1.72 25.36
C ARG A 3 -1.03 -2.61 26.57
N ASN A 4 -2.19 -3.27 26.55
CA ASN A 4 -2.66 -4.11 27.66
C ASN A 4 -2.33 -5.59 27.45
N ASN A 5 -1.38 -5.92 26.56
CA ASN A 5 -0.92 -7.29 26.25
C ASN A 5 -2.03 -8.30 25.89
N LYS A 6 -3.18 -7.84 25.39
CA LYS A 6 -4.22 -8.73 24.82
C LYS A 6 -3.78 -9.32 23.49
N LEU A 7 -2.94 -8.58 22.76
CA LEU A 7 -2.23 -9.05 21.58
C LEU A 7 -0.74 -8.98 21.88
N ARG A 8 -0.01 -10.03 21.48
CA ARG A 8 1.44 -10.10 21.67
C ARG A 8 2.19 -9.04 20.88
N GLY A 9 1.74 -8.73 19.67
CA GLY A 9 2.29 -7.68 18.82
C GLY A 9 1.51 -7.51 17.52
N ALA A 10 1.92 -6.56 16.69
CA ALA A 10 1.38 -6.31 15.35
C ALA A 10 2.46 -5.82 14.38
N ALA A 11 2.29 -6.10 13.10
CA ALA A 11 3.07 -5.49 12.02
C ALA A 11 2.09 -4.77 11.07
N LEU A 12 2.32 -3.48 10.81
CA LEU A 12 1.40 -2.62 10.08
C LEU A 12 2.13 -1.95 8.92
N ASP A 13 1.59 -2.09 7.70
CA ASP A 13 2.06 -1.37 6.51
C ASP A 13 1.15 -0.19 6.14
N VAL A 14 -0.13 -0.24 6.55
CA VAL A 14 -1.14 0.79 6.21
C VAL A 14 -1.76 1.42 7.45
N TYR A 15 -2.25 2.64 7.30
CA TYR A 15 -2.85 3.44 8.37
C TYR A 15 -4.14 4.11 7.92
N ASN A 16 -5.02 4.48 8.87
CA ASN A 16 -6.26 5.18 8.54
C ASN A 16 -6.02 6.56 7.89
N ASN A 17 -4.93 7.24 8.27
CA ASN A 17 -4.51 8.50 7.67
C ASN A 17 -3.03 8.40 7.29
N GLU A 18 -2.72 8.69 6.03
CA GLU A 18 -1.37 8.62 5.49
C GLU A 18 -0.94 9.99 4.92
N PRO A 19 0.33 10.42 5.15
CA PRO A 19 1.38 9.73 5.89
C PRO A 19 1.12 9.73 7.41
N LEU A 20 1.63 8.70 8.10
CA LEU A 20 1.50 8.60 9.54
C LEU A 20 2.28 9.72 10.24
N ARG A 21 1.56 10.63 10.90
CA ARG A 21 2.13 11.71 11.73
C ARG A 21 2.41 11.21 13.16
N GLU A 22 1.83 11.83 14.16
CA GLU A 22 1.90 11.39 15.55
C GLU A 22 1.04 10.15 15.76
N SER A 23 1.58 9.14 16.44
CA SER A 23 0.84 7.93 16.76
C SER A 23 1.34 7.30 18.06
N PRO A 24 0.45 6.97 19.01
CA PRO A 24 0.81 6.25 20.23
C PRO A 24 1.36 4.84 19.96
N LEU A 25 1.25 4.34 18.73
CA LEU A 25 1.82 3.07 18.32
C LEU A 25 3.34 3.13 18.19
N LYS A 26 3.92 4.32 17.93
CA LYS A 26 5.37 4.52 17.84
C LYS A 26 6.10 4.31 19.18
N GLU A 27 5.35 4.38 20.29
CA GLU A 27 5.86 4.19 21.65
C GLU A 27 5.89 2.71 22.09
N LEU A 28 5.42 1.78 21.24
CA LEU A 28 5.24 0.38 21.61
C LEU A 28 6.32 -0.50 20.97
N ASP A 29 7.11 -1.18 21.80
CA ASP A 29 8.15 -2.11 21.34
C ASP A 29 7.59 -3.36 20.64
N ASN A 30 6.29 -3.66 20.83
CA ASN A 30 5.62 -4.81 20.22
C ASN A 30 4.88 -4.48 18.91
N VAL A 31 5.29 -3.40 18.23
CA VAL A 31 4.73 -2.99 16.94
C VAL A 31 5.86 -2.75 15.92
N ILE A 32 5.75 -3.40 14.76
CA ILE A 32 6.58 -3.10 13.58
C ILE A 32 5.73 -2.27 12.61
N MET A 33 6.33 -1.24 12.05
CA MET A 33 5.64 -0.26 11.21
C MET A 33 6.43 -0.02 9.92
N THR A 34 5.76 -0.06 8.77
CA THR A 34 6.32 0.29 7.47
C THR A 34 5.45 1.37 6.79
N PRO A 35 6.01 2.25 5.95
CA PRO A 35 5.29 3.39 5.39
C PRO A 35 4.58 3.04 4.06
N HIS A 36 3.67 2.07 4.07
CA HIS A 36 2.89 1.62 2.91
C HIS A 36 3.76 1.23 1.70
N ILE A 37 4.69 0.31 1.95
CA ILE A 37 5.70 -0.13 0.97
C ILE A 37 5.53 -1.59 0.55
N GLY A 38 4.39 -2.23 0.85
CA GLY A 38 4.15 -3.62 0.50
C GLY A 38 4.29 -3.94 -1.00
N ALA A 39 3.98 -2.97 -1.87
CA ALA A 39 4.14 -3.11 -3.33
C ALA A 39 5.42 -2.46 -3.87
N TYR A 40 6.30 -1.93 -3.02
CA TYR A 40 7.44 -1.10 -3.42
C TYR A 40 8.70 -1.92 -3.75
N THR A 41 8.56 -2.82 -4.73
CA THR A 41 9.69 -3.55 -5.34
C THR A 41 9.93 -3.02 -6.75
N GLU A 42 11.15 -3.15 -7.26
CA GLU A 42 11.50 -2.67 -8.62
C GLU A 42 10.59 -3.33 -9.67
N GLU A 43 10.41 -4.64 -9.58
CA GLU A 43 9.61 -5.42 -10.52
C GLU A 43 8.12 -5.06 -10.45
N ALA A 44 7.57 -4.84 -9.25
CA ALA A 44 6.17 -4.45 -9.13
C ALA A 44 5.92 -3.04 -9.67
N ILE A 45 6.81 -2.10 -9.40
CA ILE A 45 6.70 -0.72 -9.90
C ILE A 45 6.81 -0.70 -11.43
N GLU A 46 7.75 -1.44 -12.01
CA GLU A 46 7.90 -1.57 -13.47
C GLU A 46 6.62 -2.14 -14.10
N ASN A 47 6.14 -3.27 -13.59
CA ASN A 47 4.94 -3.93 -14.10
C ASN A 47 3.68 -3.06 -13.97
N MET A 48 3.49 -2.37 -12.85
CA MET A 48 2.37 -1.44 -12.66
C MET A 48 2.45 -0.26 -13.62
N SER A 49 3.64 0.29 -13.84
CA SER A 49 3.87 1.41 -14.76
C SER A 49 3.54 1.03 -16.20
N ILE A 50 4.00 -0.14 -16.66
CA ILE A 50 3.70 -0.67 -17.99
C ILE A 50 2.20 -0.91 -18.15
N GLN A 51 1.55 -1.55 -17.18
CA GLN A 51 0.10 -1.81 -17.24
C GLN A 51 -0.72 -0.52 -17.26
N ALA A 52 -0.35 0.50 -16.49
CA ALA A 52 -1.03 1.79 -16.50
C ALA A 52 -0.89 2.48 -17.87
N ALA A 53 0.31 2.48 -18.45
CA ALA A 53 0.57 3.04 -19.77
C ALA A 53 -0.21 2.29 -20.88
N GLN A 54 -0.26 0.96 -20.83
CA GLN A 54 -0.98 0.16 -21.82
C GLN A 54 -2.49 0.41 -21.75
N ASN A 55 -3.09 0.45 -20.55
CA ASN A 55 -4.50 0.77 -20.39
C ASN A 55 -4.84 2.16 -20.96
N LEU A 56 -3.95 3.15 -20.80
CA LEU A 56 -4.12 4.47 -21.41
C LEU A 56 -4.10 4.41 -22.95
N ILE A 57 -3.14 3.68 -23.52
CA ILE A 57 -3.02 3.51 -24.99
C ILE A 57 -4.29 2.84 -25.54
N ASP A 58 -4.76 1.76 -24.91
CA ASP A 58 -5.94 1.04 -25.36
C ASP A 58 -7.16 1.96 -25.45
N VAL A 59 -7.39 2.80 -24.42
CA VAL A 59 -8.49 3.77 -24.41
C VAL A 59 -8.34 4.80 -25.54
N LEU A 60 -7.14 5.33 -25.77
CA LEU A 60 -6.89 6.31 -26.83
C LEU A 60 -7.08 5.71 -28.24
N GLU A 61 -6.90 4.40 -28.39
CA GLU A 61 -7.15 3.66 -29.62
C GLU A 61 -8.61 3.20 -29.77
N GLY A 62 -9.49 3.56 -28.84
CA GLY A 62 -10.90 3.14 -28.84
C GLY A 62 -11.10 1.66 -28.49
N LYS A 63 -10.10 1.03 -27.86
CA LYS A 63 -10.16 -0.33 -27.33
C LYS A 63 -10.59 -0.31 -25.87
N GLU A 64 -11.06 -1.46 -25.39
CA GLU A 64 -11.37 -1.66 -23.98
C GLU A 64 -10.09 -1.98 -23.20
N PRO A 65 -9.74 -1.21 -22.15
CA PRO A 65 -8.54 -1.45 -21.36
C PRO A 65 -8.72 -2.67 -20.46
N GLN A 66 -7.65 -3.45 -20.28
CA GLN A 66 -7.67 -4.70 -19.52
C GLN A 66 -8.13 -4.53 -18.06
N ASN A 67 -7.71 -3.45 -17.39
CA ASN A 67 -7.96 -3.25 -15.95
C ASN A 67 -9.01 -2.16 -15.67
N ARG A 68 -10.11 -2.11 -16.45
CA ARG A 68 -11.23 -1.18 -16.18
C ARG A 68 -11.92 -1.55 -14.86
N VAL A 69 -12.14 -0.56 -13.99
CA VAL A 69 -12.82 -0.75 -12.69
C VAL A 69 -14.32 -0.44 -12.77
N ASN A 70 -14.70 0.58 -13.55
CA ASN A 70 -16.08 1.08 -13.66
C ASN A 70 -16.43 1.49 -15.09
#